data_AF-A6HQG7-F1
#
_entry.id   AF-A6HQG7-F1
#
_cell.length_a   1.000
_cell.length_b   1.000
_cell.length_c   1.000
_cell.angle_alpha   90.00
_cell.angle_beta   90.00
_cell.angle_gamma   90.00
#
_symmetry.space_group_name_H-M   'P 1'
#
loop_
_entity.id
_entity.type
_entity.pdbx_description
1 polymer ?
#
loop_
_entity_poly.entity_id
_entity_poly.type
_entity_poly.pdbx_seq_one_letter_code
_entity_poly.pdbx_strand_id
1 'polypeptide(L)'
;MSNSLEISLISDNEFKCRHSQPECGYGLQPDRWTEYSIQTMEPDNLELIFDFFEEDLSEHVVQGDVLPGHVGTACLLSSTIAESERSAGILTLPIMSRSSRKTIGKVRVDFIIIKPLPGYSCSMQSSFSKYWKPRIPLDVGHRGAGNSTTTAKLAKVQENTIASLRNAASHGAAFVEFDVHLSKDLVPVVYHDLTCCLTMKRKYEADPVELFEIPVKELTFDQLQLLKLSHVTALKTKDQKQCMAEEENSFSENQPFPSLKMVLESLPENVGFNIEIKWICQHRDGVWDGNLSTYFDMNAFLDIILKTVLENSGKRRIVFSSFDADICTMVRQKQNKYPILFLTQGKSDIYPELMDLRSRTTPIAMSFAQFENILGINAHTEDLLRNPSYVQEAKDKGLVIFCWGDDTNDPENRRKLKEFGVNGLIYDRIYDWMPEQPNIFQVEQLERLKRELPELKNCLCPTVSHFIPPSFCMESKIHVDANGIDNVENA
;
A
#
# COMPACT_ATOMS: atom_id res chain seq x y z
N MET A 1 -12.03 27.88 -7.56
CA MET A 1 -10.91 27.17 -8.22
C MET A 1 -11.49 26.49 -9.45
N SER A 2 -10.72 26.36 -10.54
CA SER A 2 -11.18 25.65 -11.73
C SER A 2 -11.27 24.15 -11.45
N ASN A 3 -12.32 23.49 -11.90
CA ASN A 3 -12.38 22.03 -11.95
C ASN A 3 -11.22 21.51 -12.81
N SER A 4 -10.56 20.44 -12.40
CA SER A 4 -9.61 19.72 -13.25
C SER A 4 -10.29 18.53 -13.90
N LEU A 5 -9.89 18.22 -15.13
CA LEU A 5 -10.18 16.95 -15.80
C LEU A 5 -8.87 16.45 -16.38
N GLU A 6 -8.51 15.24 -15.99
CA GLU A 6 -7.26 14.60 -16.35
C GLU A 6 -7.56 13.22 -16.90
N ILE A 7 -6.89 12.83 -17.98
CA ILE A 7 -7.13 11.56 -18.68
C ILE A 7 -5.84 10.75 -18.74
N SER A 8 -5.96 9.46 -18.46
CA SER A 8 -4.90 8.46 -18.60
C SER A 8 -5.38 7.31 -19.48
N LEU A 9 -4.47 6.77 -20.29
CA LEU A 9 -4.71 5.55 -21.07
C LEU A 9 -3.82 4.45 -20.52
N ILE A 10 -4.43 3.29 -20.25
CA ILE A 10 -3.76 2.17 -19.60
C ILE A 10 -4.04 0.92 -20.42
N SER A 11 -3.00 0.14 -20.72
CA SER A 11 -3.08 -1.19 -21.33
C SER A 11 -2.12 -2.13 -20.61
N ASP A 12 -2.05 -3.40 -21.01
CA ASP A 12 -1.13 -4.37 -20.42
C ASP A 12 0.35 -4.00 -20.53
N ASN A 13 0.71 -3.13 -21.49
CA ASN A 13 2.11 -2.79 -21.78
C ASN A 13 2.39 -1.28 -21.80
N GLU A 14 1.37 -0.43 -21.69
CA GLU A 14 1.53 1.02 -21.80
C GLU A 14 0.69 1.74 -20.75
N PHE A 15 1.31 2.74 -20.10
CA PHE A 15 0.62 3.72 -19.26
C PHE A 15 0.92 5.12 -19.80
N LYS A 16 -0.05 5.75 -20.46
CA LYS A 16 0.04 7.13 -20.96
C LYS A 16 -0.75 8.06 -20.05
N CYS A 17 0.00 8.71 -19.18
CA CYS A 17 -0.44 9.59 -18.10
C CYS A 17 -0.96 10.98 -18.56
N ARG A 18 -1.88 11.61 -17.78
CA ARG A 18 -2.35 13.03 -17.79
C ARG A 18 -1.93 13.81 -19.03
N HIS A 19 -2.79 13.78 -20.04
CA HIS A 19 -2.62 14.58 -21.24
C HIS A 19 -3.96 15.18 -21.65
N SER A 20 -3.90 16.29 -22.39
CA SER A 20 -5.06 16.74 -23.16
C SER A 20 -5.38 15.68 -24.21
N GLN A 21 -6.62 15.21 -24.24
CA GLN A 21 -7.07 14.39 -25.35
C GLN A 21 -7.10 15.20 -26.65
N PRO A 22 -6.90 14.56 -27.82
CA PRO A 22 -7.24 15.17 -29.10
C PRO A 22 -8.71 15.59 -29.13
N GLU A 23 -9.06 16.49 -30.05
CA GLU A 23 -10.41 17.06 -30.14
C GLU A 23 -11.51 16.00 -30.35
N CYS A 24 -11.20 14.93 -31.11
CA CYS A 24 -12.08 13.77 -31.31
C CYS A 24 -11.71 12.56 -30.44
N GLY A 25 -10.89 12.77 -29.39
CA GLY A 25 -10.45 11.73 -28.48
C GLY A 25 -9.47 10.72 -29.10
N TYR A 26 -9.48 9.50 -28.57
CA TYR A 26 -8.66 8.38 -29.03
C TYR A 26 -9.54 7.27 -29.57
N GLY A 27 -9.03 6.53 -30.56
CA GLY A 27 -9.66 5.30 -31.03
C GLY A 27 -9.86 4.31 -29.87
N LEU A 28 -11.08 3.78 -29.77
CA LEU A 28 -11.42 2.77 -28.77
C LEU A 28 -10.70 1.45 -29.10
N GLN A 29 -9.93 0.92 -28.16
CA GLN A 29 -9.21 -0.35 -28.31
C GLN A 29 -9.66 -1.31 -27.21
N PRO A 30 -9.94 -2.60 -27.52
CA PRO A 30 -10.47 -3.55 -26.54
C PRO A 30 -9.56 -3.82 -25.33
N ASP A 31 -8.25 -3.67 -25.51
CA ASP A 31 -7.20 -3.90 -24.51
C ASP A 31 -6.79 -2.63 -23.75
N ARG A 32 -7.47 -1.50 -24.03
CA ARG A 32 -7.15 -0.20 -23.47
C ARG A 32 -8.27 0.28 -22.55
N TRP A 33 -7.86 0.70 -21.37
CA TRP A 33 -8.68 1.37 -20.39
C TRP A 33 -8.42 2.88 -20.42
N THR A 34 -9.49 3.67 -20.39
CA THR A 34 -9.41 5.12 -20.25
C THR A 34 -9.86 5.48 -18.85
N GLU A 35 -8.94 6.04 -18.06
CA GLU A 35 -9.22 6.56 -16.73
C GLU A 35 -9.34 8.08 -16.81
N TYR A 36 -10.33 8.65 -16.11
CA TYR A 36 -10.45 10.08 -15.93
C TYR A 36 -10.47 10.43 -14.44
N SER A 37 -9.79 11.51 -14.08
CA SER A 37 -9.75 12.05 -12.72
C SER A 37 -10.25 13.48 -12.72
N ILE A 38 -11.13 13.78 -11.77
CA ILE A 38 -11.79 15.09 -11.66
C ILE A 38 -11.68 15.56 -10.22
N GLN A 39 -11.13 16.76 -10.04
CA GLN A 39 -11.14 17.45 -8.77
C GLN A 39 -12.10 18.63 -8.85
N THR A 40 -13.11 18.64 -7.97
CA THR A 40 -14.14 19.68 -7.91
C THR A 40 -14.53 19.96 -6.46
N MET A 41 -14.90 21.22 -6.19
CA MET A 41 -15.51 21.64 -4.93
C MET A 41 -17.04 21.59 -4.96
N GLU A 42 -17.62 21.34 -6.14
CA GLU A 42 -19.06 21.31 -6.39
C GLU A 42 -19.43 19.98 -7.07
N PRO A 43 -19.20 18.83 -6.41
CA PRO A 43 -19.46 17.52 -7.02
C PRO A 43 -20.93 17.34 -7.43
N ASP A 44 -21.85 18.00 -6.73
CA ASP A 44 -23.30 17.93 -7.01
C ASP A 44 -23.70 18.66 -8.30
N ASN A 45 -22.82 19.53 -8.85
CA ASN A 45 -23.06 20.27 -10.09
C ASN A 45 -22.25 19.72 -11.28
N LEU A 46 -21.72 18.50 -11.16
CA LEU A 46 -20.89 17.90 -12.19
C LEU A 46 -21.73 17.25 -13.30
N GLU A 47 -21.41 17.57 -14.54
CA GLU A 47 -21.87 16.87 -15.73
C GLU A 47 -20.66 16.35 -16.51
N LEU A 48 -20.68 15.08 -16.89
CA LEU A 48 -19.68 14.46 -17.76
C LEU A 48 -20.32 14.01 -19.06
N ILE A 49 -19.76 14.49 -20.16
CA ILE A 49 -20.22 14.21 -21.52
C ILE A 49 -19.18 13.32 -22.19
N PHE A 50 -19.65 12.16 -22.67
CA PHE A 50 -18.87 11.24 -23.47
C PHE A 50 -19.36 11.33 -24.91
N ASP A 51 -18.55 11.96 -25.77
CA ASP A 51 -18.81 12.05 -27.20
C ASP A 51 -18.12 10.92 -27.96
N PHE A 52 -18.86 10.30 -28.86
CA PHE A 52 -18.43 9.17 -29.66
C PHE A 52 -18.33 9.57 -31.12
N PHE A 53 -17.23 9.19 -31.76
CA PHE A 53 -16.94 9.51 -33.15
C PHE A 53 -16.75 8.23 -33.97
N GLU A 54 -17.06 8.28 -35.25
CA GLU A 54 -16.62 7.30 -36.23
C GLU A 54 -15.10 7.30 -36.36
N GLU A 55 -14.52 6.14 -36.67
CA GLU A 55 -13.07 6.01 -36.88
C GLU A 55 -12.64 6.78 -38.15
N ASP A 56 -13.49 6.79 -39.17
CA ASP A 56 -13.30 7.60 -40.37
C ASP A 56 -13.89 9.00 -40.16
N LEU A 57 -13.01 9.95 -39.86
CA LEU A 57 -13.35 11.36 -39.65
C LEU A 57 -13.40 12.18 -40.96
N SER A 58 -13.50 11.53 -42.13
CA SER A 58 -13.50 12.22 -43.43
C SER A 58 -14.82 12.92 -43.78
N GLU A 59 -15.94 12.46 -43.22
CA GLU A 59 -17.28 13.01 -43.48
C GLU A 59 -18.01 13.42 -42.19
N HIS A 60 -19.01 14.30 -42.34
CA HIS A 60 -19.87 14.70 -41.23
C HIS A 60 -21.10 13.78 -41.17
N VAL A 61 -21.36 13.18 -40.01
CA VAL A 61 -22.54 12.34 -39.78
C VAL A 61 -23.82 13.17 -39.85
N VAL A 62 -23.80 14.37 -39.27
CA VAL A 62 -24.88 15.36 -39.41
C VAL A 62 -24.32 16.63 -40.06
N GLN A 63 -24.97 17.08 -41.13
CA GLN A 63 -24.54 18.27 -41.86
C GLN A 63 -24.58 19.51 -40.95
N GLY A 64 -23.43 20.16 -40.78
CA GLY A 64 -23.27 21.34 -39.91
C GLY A 64 -22.69 21.06 -38.52
N ASP A 65 -22.33 19.81 -38.21
CA ASP A 65 -21.56 19.52 -37.00
C ASP A 65 -20.20 20.25 -37.03
N VAL A 66 -19.73 20.67 -35.85
CA VAL A 66 -18.42 21.35 -35.70
C VAL A 66 -17.28 20.40 -35.98
N LEU A 67 -17.46 19.12 -35.63
CA LEU A 67 -16.48 18.06 -35.78
C LEU A 67 -17.06 16.95 -36.68
N PRO A 68 -16.27 16.42 -37.64
CA PRO A 68 -16.69 15.30 -38.46
C PRO A 68 -16.84 14.03 -37.62
N GLY A 69 -17.58 13.05 -38.13
CA GLY A 69 -17.70 11.74 -37.48
C GLY A 69 -18.49 11.66 -36.17
N HIS A 70 -19.04 12.75 -35.60
CA HIS A 70 -19.76 12.68 -34.31
C HIS A 70 -21.07 11.88 -34.41
N VAL A 71 -21.10 10.68 -33.82
CA VAL A 71 -22.25 9.77 -33.94
C VAL A 71 -23.26 9.90 -32.81
N GLY A 72 -22.79 10.21 -31.61
CA GLY A 72 -23.64 10.19 -30.43
C GLY A 72 -22.95 10.60 -29.14
N THR A 73 -23.77 10.76 -28.12
CA THR A 73 -23.35 11.28 -26.82
C THR A 73 -23.97 10.46 -25.70
N ALA A 74 -23.20 10.19 -24.65
CA ALA A 74 -23.71 9.74 -23.36
C ALA A 74 -23.42 10.82 -22.31
N CYS A 75 -24.38 11.07 -21.42
CA CYS A 75 -24.26 12.07 -20.37
C CYS A 75 -24.36 11.38 -19.00
N LEU A 76 -23.41 11.69 -18.12
CA LEU A 76 -23.40 11.29 -16.72
C LEU A 76 -23.61 12.54 -15.87
N LEU A 77 -24.74 12.57 -15.16
CA LEU A 77 -25.05 13.62 -14.21
C LEU A 77 -24.63 13.21 -12.81
N SER A 78 -24.11 14.15 -12.04
CA SER A 78 -23.84 14.01 -10.60
C SER A 78 -25.04 13.42 -9.83
N SER A 79 -26.25 13.81 -10.20
CA SER A 79 -27.49 13.31 -9.58
C SER A 79 -27.64 11.79 -9.73
N THR A 80 -27.24 11.21 -10.85
CA THR A 80 -27.24 9.75 -11.07
C THR A 80 -26.34 9.04 -10.06
N ILE A 81 -25.23 9.66 -9.68
CA ILE A 81 -24.32 9.11 -8.69
C ILE A 81 -24.87 9.34 -7.28
N ALA A 82 -25.36 10.55 -6.99
CA ALA A 82 -25.92 10.93 -5.69
C ALA A 82 -27.11 10.04 -5.30
N GLU A 83 -28.02 9.76 -6.24
CA GLU A 83 -29.18 8.89 -6.04
C GLU A 83 -28.80 7.43 -5.73
N SER A 84 -27.59 6.99 -6.13
CA SER A 84 -27.12 5.65 -5.81
C SER A 84 -26.69 5.48 -4.35
N GLU A 85 -26.45 6.59 -3.64
CA GLU A 85 -25.84 6.67 -2.30
C GLU A 85 -24.49 5.94 -2.16
N ARG A 86 -23.89 5.49 -3.27
CA ARG A 86 -22.63 4.75 -3.30
C ARG A 86 -21.46 5.67 -3.63
N SER A 87 -20.33 5.43 -2.97
CA SER A 87 -19.08 6.13 -3.30
C SER A 87 -18.25 5.41 -4.36
N ALA A 88 -18.66 4.22 -4.81
CA ALA A 88 -18.03 3.52 -5.92
C ALA A 88 -19.03 2.58 -6.61
N GLY A 89 -18.78 2.25 -7.88
CA GLY A 89 -19.60 1.27 -8.59
C GLY A 89 -19.49 1.36 -10.09
N ILE A 90 -20.49 0.80 -10.75
CA ILE A 90 -20.56 0.68 -12.21
C ILE A 90 -21.87 1.31 -12.67
N LEU A 91 -21.78 2.25 -13.61
CA LEU A 91 -22.92 2.85 -14.30
C LEU A 91 -22.94 2.40 -15.76
N THR A 92 -24.13 2.29 -16.32
CA THR A 92 -24.32 2.00 -17.75
C THR A 92 -25.19 3.10 -18.34
N LEU A 93 -24.62 3.86 -19.27
CA LEU A 93 -25.26 5.02 -19.88
C LEU A 93 -25.60 4.70 -21.34
N PRO A 94 -26.81 5.04 -21.83
CA PRO A 94 -27.14 4.89 -23.23
C PRO A 94 -26.39 5.93 -24.07
N ILE A 95 -25.86 5.50 -25.22
CA ILE A 95 -25.30 6.41 -26.23
C ILE A 95 -26.45 6.84 -27.14
N MET A 96 -26.78 8.13 -27.09
CA MET A 96 -27.89 8.72 -27.83
C MET A 96 -27.40 9.21 -29.19
N SER A 97 -28.04 8.72 -30.26
CA SER A 97 -27.75 9.14 -31.64
C SER A 97 -28.08 10.62 -31.86
N ARG A 98 -27.16 11.31 -32.53
CA ARG A 98 -27.35 12.70 -32.99
C ARG A 98 -28.47 12.83 -34.02
N SER A 99 -28.55 11.91 -34.97
CA SER A 99 -29.46 11.99 -36.12
C SER A 99 -30.88 11.50 -35.84
N SER A 100 -31.03 10.47 -35.00
CA SER A 100 -32.31 9.74 -34.86
C SER A 100 -32.93 9.80 -33.47
N ARG A 101 -32.25 10.40 -32.48
CA ARG A 101 -32.59 10.32 -31.04
C ARG A 101 -32.81 8.89 -30.52
N LYS A 102 -32.37 7.87 -31.26
CA LYS A 102 -32.39 6.47 -30.83
C LYS A 102 -31.12 6.16 -30.07
N THR A 103 -31.21 5.23 -29.13
CA THR A 103 -30.03 4.65 -28.50
C THR A 103 -29.28 3.78 -29.52
N ILE A 104 -28.01 4.08 -29.77
CA ILE A 104 -27.14 3.35 -30.71
C ILE A 104 -26.15 2.41 -30.03
N GLY A 105 -26.03 2.53 -28.71
CA GLY A 105 -25.15 1.70 -27.90
C GLY A 105 -25.24 2.05 -26.43
N LYS A 106 -24.29 1.55 -25.65
CA LYS A 106 -24.14 1.87 -24.23
C LYS A 106 -22.67 1.99 -23.89
N VAL A 107 -22.34 2.88 -22.96
CA VAL A 107 -21.02 2.99 -22.33
C VAL A 107 -21.14 2.55 -20.87
N ARG A 108 -20.16 1.76 -20.42
CA ARG A 108 -20.05 1.36 -19.03
C ARG A 108 -18.96 2.21 -18.38
N VAL A 109 -19.27 2.77 -17.22
CA VAL A 109 -18.41 3.69 -16.49
C VAL A 109 -18.24 3.16 -15.07
N ASP A 110 -17.03 2.73 -14.75
CA ASP A 110 -16.65 2.34 -13.41
C ASP A 110 -16.14 3.60 -12.69
N PHE A 111 -16.62 3.88 -11.48
CA PHE A 111 -16.33 5.13 -10.78
C PHE A 111 -16.01 4.92 -9.31
N ILE A 112 -15.24 5.86 -8.76
CA ILE A 112 -15.03 6.06 -7.33
C ILE A 112 -15.06 7.56 -7.00
N ILE A 113 -15.75 7.92 -5.92
CA ILE A 113 -15.83 9.26 -5.35
C ILE A 113 -15.00 9.28 -4.08
N ILE A 114 -13.93 10.05 -4.09
CA ILE A 114 -13.06 10.24 -2.92
C ILE A 114 -13.53 11.48 -2.16
N LYS A 115 -13.99 11.30 -0.92
CA LYS A 115 -14.42 12.39 -0.04
C LYS A 115 -13.27 12.82 0.89
N PRO A 116 -13.19 14.10 1.29
CA PRO A 116 -12.22 14.54 2.30
C PRO A 116 -12.37 13.77 3.62
N LEU A 117 -11.26 13.58 4.35
CA LEU A 117 -11.27 12.93 5.66
C LEU A 117 -12.02 13.82 6.68
N PRO A 118 -13.15 13.39 7.26
CA PRO A 118 -13.96 14.26 8.11
C PRO A 118 -13.24 14.68 9.38
N GLY A 119 -13.18 15.98 9.65
CA GLY A 119 -12.54 16.56 10.83
C GLY A 119 -11.02 16.67 10.75
N TYR A 120 -10.40 16.29 9.63
CA TYR A 120 -8.96 16.44 9.42
C TYR A 120 -8.67 17.59 8.45
N SER A 121 -7.73 18.45 8.82
CA SER A 121 -7.25 19.55 7.97
C SER A 121 -5.84 19.25 7.49
N CYS A 122 -5.68 19.09 6.17
CA CYS A 122 -4.39 18.90 5.52
C CYS A 122 -3.59 20.21 5.56
N SER A 123 -2.89 20.46 6.67
CA SER A 123 -1.98 21.59 6.81
C SER A 123 -0.55 21.22 6.38
N MET A 124 0.24 22.18 5.92
CA MET A 124 1.64 21.93 5.53
C MET A 124 2.60 21.92 6.74
N GLN A 125 2.10 21.93 7.98
CA GLN A 125 2.93 21.99 9.20
C GLN A 125 3.81 20.74 9.37
N SER A 126 3.34 19.57 8.94
CA SER A 126 4.08 18.30 9.01
C SER A 126 3.62 17.40 7.86
N SER A 127 4.31 17.51 6.72
CA SER A 127 4.03 16.72 5.51
C SER A 127 5.25 15.92 5.12
N PHE A 128 5.13 14.59 5.16
CA PHE A 128 6.14 13.63 4.69
C PHE A 128 5.67 12.87 3.44
N SER A 129 4.56 13.29 2.82
CA SER A 129 3.92 12.64 1.67
C SER A 129 4.88 12.17 0.56
N LYS A 130 5.96 12.93 0.31
CA LYS A 130 7.03 12.59 -0.65
C LYS A 130 8.44 12.59 -0.06
N TYR A 131 8.55 12.66 1.27
CA TYR A 131 9.86 12.74 1.93
C TYR A 131 10.45 11.35 2.13
N TRP A 132 11.65 11.15 1.58
CA TRP A 132 12.52 10.03 1.91
C TRP A 132 13.94 10.54 2.09
N LYS A 133 14.56 10.28 3.24
CA LYS A 133 15.97 10.66 3.46
C LYS A 133 16.85 9.63 2.76
N PRO A 134 17.69 10.02 1.77
CA PRO A 134 18.64 9.11 1.13
C PRO A 134 19.55 8.46 2.17
N ARG A 135 19.65 7.12 2.09
CA ARG A 135 20.38 6.28 3.03
C ARG A 135 20.56 4.88 2.44
N ILE A 136 21.33 4.06 3.13
CA ILE A 136 21.38 2.61 2.90
C ILE A 136 19.98 1.97 3.01
N PRO A 137 19.76 0.83 2.34
CA PRO A 137 18.48 0.14 2.39
C PRO A 137 18.06 -0.16 3.84
N LEU A 138 16.80 0.14 4.19
CA LEU A 138 16.26 -0.13 5.52
C LEU A 138 15.79 -1.58 5.62
N ASP A 139 16.17 -2.26 6.70
CA ASP A 139 15.62 -3.57 7.03
C ASP A 139 14.25 -3.40 7.72
N VAL A 140 13.24 -4.12 7.24
CA VAL A 140 11.84 -4.05 7.66
C VAL A 140 11.34 -5.45 8.03
N GLY A 141 10.81 -5.59 9.25
CA GLY A 141 10.30 -6.89 9.73
C GLY A 141 8.91 -7.18 9.17
N HIS A 142 8.79 -8.16 8.28
CA HIS A 142 7.53 -8.60 7.68
C HIS A 142 6.60 -9.20 8.73
N ARG A 143 5.38 -8.65 8.88
CA ARG A 143 4.42 -9.04 9.95
C ARG A 143 5.06 -9.13 11.35
N GLY A 144 6.11 -8.34 11.57
CA GLY A 144 7.07 -8.49 12.66
C GLY A 144 8.17 -9.51 12.38
N ALA A 145 8.14 -10.63 13.11
CA ALA A 145 9.12 -11.72 13.07
C ALA A 145 9.01 -12.60 11.82
N GLY A 146 8.01 -12.37 10.98
CA GLY A 146 7.81 -13.06 9.72
C GLY A 146 6.63 -14.02 9.69
N ASN A 147 6.42 -14.60 8.52
CA ASN A 147 5.35 -15.56 8.29
C ASN A 147 5.52 -16.83 9.16
N SER A 148 4.45 -17.17 9.86
CA SER A 148 4.35 -18.27 10.81
C SER A 148 3.50 -19.45 10.29
N THR A 149 3.07 -19.40 9.03
CA THR A 149 2.03 -20.29 8.48
C THR A 149 2.37 -20.98 7.15
N THR A 150 3.08 -20.35 6.21
CA THR A 150 3.21 -20.85 4.82
C THR A 150 4.64 -21.02 4.31
N THR A 151 5.65 -20.54 5.03
CA THR A 151 7.04 -20.63 4.55
C THR A 151 7.70 -21.96 4.93
N ALA A 152 8.75 -22.35 4.20
CA ALA A 152 9.51 -23.58 4.44
C ALA A 152 10.15 -23.66 5.85
N LYS A 153 10.29 -22.52 6.54
CA LYS A 153 10.79 -22.42 7.90
C LYS A 153 9.97 -21.37 8.66
N LEU A 154 9.07 -21.82 9.52
CA LEU A 154 8.12 -20.94 10.20
C LEU A 154 8.81 -20.00 11.19
N ALA A 155 8.27 -18.79 11.35
CA ALA A 155 8.65 -17.87 12.42
C ALA A 155 8.34 -18.47 13.80
N LYS A 156 9.17 -18.14 14.81
CA LYS A 156 9.01 -18.64 16.19
C LYS A 156 7.87 -17.96 16.95
N VAL A 157 7.53 -16.74 16.55
CA VAL A 157 6.47 -15.93 17.16
C VAL A 157 5.37 -15.78 16.11
N GLN A 158 4.12 -15.85 16.56
CA GLN A 158 2.97 -15.71 15.67
C GLN A 158 2.97 -14.34 14.99
N GLU A 159 2.85 -14.33 13.67
CA GLU A 159 2.83 -13.11 12.84
C GLU A 159 1.72 -12.14 13.26
N ASN A 160 1.90 -10.85 12.97
CA ASN A 160 0.89 -9.80 13.24
C ASN A 160 0.45 -9.71 14.72
N THR A 161 1.31 -10.16 15.65
CA THR A 161 1.16 -9.96 17.10
C THR A 161 2.12 -8.88 17.61
N ILE A 162 1.81 -8.26 18.75
CA ILE A 162 2.70 -7.26 19.36
C ILE A 162 4.06 -7.87 19.73
N ALA A 163 4.07 -9.12 20.20
CA ALA A 163 5.30 -9.85 20.49
C ALA A 163 6.16 -10.03 19.23
N SER A 164 5.56 -10.41 18.10
CA SER A 164 6.24 -10.56 16.80
C SER A 164 6.84 -9.23 16.33
N LEU A 165 6.06 -8.15 16.38
CA LEU A 165 6.52 -6.82 15.98
C LEU A 165 7.64 -6.32 16.89
N ARG A 166 7.51 -6.49 18.21
CA ARG A 166 8.57 -6.08 19.15
C ARG A 166 9.85 -6.88 18.93
N ASN A 167 9.73 -8.17 18.63
CA ASN A 167 10.88 -9.02 18.34
C ASN A 167 11.66 -8.51 17.13
N ALA A 168 11.01 -8.20 16.01
CA ALA A 168 11.73 -7.61 14.87
C ALA A 168 12.38 -6.26 15.21
N ALA A 169 11.66 -5.40 15.94
CA ALA A 169 12.17 -4.10 16.37
C ALA A 169 13.41 -4.21 17.27
N SER A 170 13.47 -5.19 18.18
CA SER A 170 14.61 -5.39 19.08
C SER A 170 15.86 -5.92 18.39
N HIS A 171 15.72 -6.47 17.18
CA HIS A 171 16.82 -6.98 16.35
C HIS A 171 17.22 -6.00 15.23
N GLY A 172 16.91 -4.71 15.41
CA GLY A 172 17.41 -3.63 14.56
C GLY A 172 16.51 -3.23 13.38
N ALA A 173 15.31 -3.81 13.26
CA ALA A 173 14.37 -3.42 12.20
C ALA A 173 14.02 -1.92 12.33
N ALA A 174 14.20 -1.17 11.24
CA ALA A 174 13.88 0.25 11.21
C ALA A 174 12.36 0.46 11.16
N PHE A 175 11.70 -0.37 10.35
CA PHE A 175 10.26 -0.48 10.29
C PHE A 175 9.81 -1.90 10.67
N VAL A 176 8.62 -2.01 11.22
CA VAL A 176 7.86 -3.27 11.23
C VAL A 176 6.68 -3.11 10.27
N GLU A 177 6.48 -4.12 9.45
CA GLU A 177 5.38 -4.20 8.50
C GLU A 177 4.27 -5.08 9.10
N PHE A 178 3.02 -4.71 8.84
CA PHE A 178 1.84 -5.49 9.19
C PHE A 178 0.60 -5.04 8.41
N ASP A 179 -0.35 -5.97 8.27
CA ASP A 179 -1.61 -5.80 7.55
C ASP A 179 -2.74 -5.27 8.45
N VAL A 180 -3.56 -4.37 7.93
CA VAL A 180 -4.73 -3.81 8.62
C VAL A 180 -5.97 -3.89 7.76
N HIS A 181 -7.07 -4.31 8.38
CA HIS A 181 -8.42 -4.20 7.86
C HIS A 181 -9.44 -4.10 9.01
N LEU A 182 -10.75 -4.13 8.72
CA LEU A 182 -11.78 -3.89 9.74
C LEU A 182 -12.53 -5.16 10.13
N SER A 183 -12.84 -5.26 11.42
CA SER A 183 -13.86 -6.17 11.96
C SER A 183 -15.29 -5.72 11.60
N LYS A 184 -16.28 -6.54 11.91
CA LYS A 184 -17.71 -6.25 11.70
C LYS A 184 -18.18 -4.96 12.37
N ASP A 185 -17.70 -4.72 13.59
CA ASP A 185 -17.97 -3.55 14.40
C ASP A 185 -16.98 -2.40 14.14
N LEU A 186 -16.30 -2.43 12.99
CA LEU A 186 -15.48 -1.35 12.46
C LEU A 186 -14.23 -1.02 13.28
N VAL A 187 -13.71 -2.00 14.02
CA VAL A 187 -12.42 -1.86 14.71
C VAL A 187 -11.30 -2.22 13.74
N PRO A 188 -10.26 -1.38 13.57
CA PRO A 188 -9.09 -1.76 12.80
C PRO A 188 -8.31 -2.88 13.48
N VAL A 189 -8.21 -4.02 12.81
CA VAL A 189 -7.56 -5.24 13.27
C VAL A 189 -6.29 -5.47 12.47
N VAL A 190 -5.23 -5.88 13.16
CA VAL A 190 -3.95 -6.27 12.54
C VAL A 190 -3.97 -7.77 12.24
N TYR A 191 -4.14 -8.13 10.96
CA TYR A 191 -4.24 -9.51 10.47
C TYR A 191 -4.17 -9.53 8.94
N HIS A 192 -3.54 -10.57 8.38
CA HIS A 192 -3.19 -10.63 6.95
C HIS A 192 -4.35 -11.09 6.06
N ASP A 193 -4.97 -12.22 6.39
CA ASP A 193 -5.98 -12.83 5.53
C ASP A 193 -7.33 -12.12 5.68
N LEU A 194 -8.13 -12.09 4.61
CA LEU A 194 -9.49 -11.51 4.69
C LEU A 194 -10.47 -12.44 5.43
N THR A 195 -10.06 -13.67 5.66
CA THR A 195 -10.82 -14.76 6.28
C THR A 195 -10.00 -15.42 7.39
N CYS A 196 -10.69 -16.05 8.33
CA CYS A 196 -10.08 -16.87 9.37
C CYS A 196 -10.81 -18.20 9.51
N CYS A 197 -10.11 -19.25 9.91
CA CYS A 197 -10.69 -20.58 10.04
C CYS A 197 -11.06 -20.88 11.49
N LEU A 198 -12.29 -21.34 11.69
CA LEU A 198 -12.81 -21.81 12.96
C LEU A 198 -12.91 -23.32 12.97
N THR A 199 -12.43 -23.94 14.04
CA THR A 199 -12.67 -25.35 14.31
C THR A 199 -14.02 -25.53 15.01
N MET A 200 -14.96 -26.24 14.38
CA MET A 200 -16.17 -26.67 15.07
C MET A 200 -15.97 -28.05 15.69
N LYS A 201 -16.16 -28.17 17.01
CA LYS A 201 -16.22 -29.48 17.67
C LYS A 201 -17.59 -30.10 17.38
N ARG A 202 -17.62 -31.21 16.61
CA ARG A 202 -18.83 -32.04 16.46
C ARG A 202 -19.13 -32.76 17.78
N LYS A 203 -20.42 -32.98 18.07
CA LYS A 203 -20.91 -33.65 19.30
C LYS A 203 -20.47 -35.12 19.45
N TYR A 204 -19.93 -35.75 18.40
CA TYR A 204 -19.49 -37.14 18.40
C TYR A 204 -17.99 -37.21 18.08
N GLU A 205 -17.22 -37.82 18.99
CA GLU A 205 -15.76 -37.74 19.11
C GLU A 205 -14.94 -38.40 17.98
N ALA A 206 -15.56 -38.85 16.88
CA ALA A 206 -14.90 -39.67 15.85
C ALA A 206 -14.72 -39.00 14.47
N ASP A 207 -15.31 -37.83 14.23
CA ASP A 207 -15.17 -37.15 12.93
C ASP A 207 -13.99 -36.17 12.89
N PRO A 208 -13.32 -36.02 11.74
CA PRO A 208 -12.28 -35.00 11.56
C PRO A 208 -12.87 -33.62 11.85
N VAL A 209 -12.07 -32.79 12.52
CA VAL A 209 -12.43 -31.40 12.84
C VAL A 209 -12.71 -30.67 11.53
N GLU A 210 -13.97 -30.27 11.34
CA GLU A 210 -14.36 -29.47 10.19
C GLU A 210 -13.91 -28.03 10.42
N LEU A 211 -13.12 -27.51 9.48
CA LEU A 211 -12.67 -26.14 9.45
C LEU A 211 -13.69 -25.33 8.65
N PHE A 212 -14.22 -24.29 9.27
CA PHE A 212 -15.15 -23.36 8.65
C PHE A 212 -14.47 -22.01 8.49
N GLU A 213 -14.37 -21.54 7.25
CA GLU A 213 -13.77 -20.25 6.91
C GLU A 213 -14.81 -19.14 7.03
N ILE A 214 -14.49 -18.10 7.82
CA ILE A 214 -15.36 -16.93 8.04
C ILE A 214 -14.59 -15.67 7.65
N PRO A 215 -15.19 -14.76 6.85
CA PRO A 215 -14.61 -13.45 6.61
C PRO A 215 -14.45 -12.66 7.90
N VAL A 216 -13.30 -12.03 8.11
CA VAL A 216 -13.03 -11.23 9.32
C VAL A 216 -14.04 -10.09 9.48
N LYS A 217 -14.51 -9.53 8.36
CA LYS A 217 -15.56 -8.50 8.33
C LYS A 217 -16.91 -8.95 8.92
N GLU A 218 -17.11 -10.24 9.16
CA GLU A 218 -18.33 -10.81 9.74
C GLU A 218 -18.20 -11.12 11.25
N LEU A 219 -17.02 -10.88 11.83
CA LEU A 219 -16.73 -11.09 13.24
C LEU A 219 -16.47 -9.75 13.94
N THR A 220 -17.04 -9.56 15.13
CA THR A 220 -16.71 -8.39 15.95
C THR A 220 -15.31 -8.50 16.52
N PHE A 221 -14.72 -7.38 16.95
CA PHE A 221 -13.40 -7.39 17.58
C PHE A 221 -13.33 -8.34 18.78
N ASP A 222 -14.34 -8.29 19.66
CA ASP A 222 -14.41 -9.20 20.81
C ASP A 222 -14.50 -10.67 20.39
N GLN A 223 -15.23 -10.99 19.32
CA GLN A 223 -15.28 -12.35 18.78
C GLN A 223 -13.91 -12.80 18.28
N LEU A 224 -13.18 -11.94 17.56
CA LEU A 224 -11.82 -12.20 17.08
C LEU A 224 -10.85 -12.43 18.24
N GLN A 225 -10.95 -11.64 19.32
CA GLN A 225 -10.13 -11.80 20.52
C GLN A 225 -10.38 -13.13 21.25
N LEU A 226 -11.59 -13.70 21.13
CA LEU A 226 -11.90 -15.02 21.71
C LEU A 226 -11.44 -16.20 20.85
N LEU A 227 -11.00 -15.94 19.60
CA LEU A 227 -10.55 -17.01 18.71
C LEU A 227 -9.19 -17.54 19.16
N LYS A 228 -9.18 -18.83 19.50
CA LYS A 228 -7.95 -19.61 19.50
C LYS A 228 -7.70 -20.05 18.06
N LEU A 229 -6.85 -19.32 17.36
CA LEU A 229 -6.44 -19.71 16.01
C LEU A 229 -5.77 -21.08 16.07
N SER A 230 -6.47 -22.09 15.54
CA SER A 230 -5.89 -23.39 15.23
C SER A 230 -5.78 -23.45 13.71
N HIS A 231 -4.55 -23.34 13.23
CA HIS A 231 -4.29 -23.09 11.82
C HIS A 231 -4.58 -24.31 10.94
N VAL A 232 -5.14 -24.06 9.76
CA VAL A 232 -5.51 -25.06 8.73
C VAL A 232 -4.32 -25.93 8.29
N THR A 233 -3.11 -25.37 8.31
CA THR A 233 -1.88 -26.08 7.95
C THR A 233 -1.32 -26.92 9.11
N ALA A 234 -1.64 -26.59 10.38
CA ALA A 234 -1.18 -27.32 11.56
C ALA A 234 -1.85 -28.70 11.72
N LEU A 235 -2.90 -28.99 10.94
CA LEU A 235 -3.52 -30.32 10.89
C LEU A 235 -2.80 -31.30 9.93
N LYS A 236 -1.77 -30.85 9.18
CA LYS A 236 -0.94 -31.74 8.35
C LYS A 236 0.28 -32.33 9.08
N THR A 237 0.60 -31.82 10.27
CA THR A 237 1.66 -32.36 11.13
C THR A 237 1.06 -32.68 12.49
N LYS A 238 0.75 -33.97 12.70
CA LYS A 238 0.53 -34.50 14.05
C LYS A 238 1.83 -34.34 14.83
N ASP A 239 1.99 -33.25 15.55
CA ASP A 239 2.77 -33.18 16.78
C ASP A 239 2.79 -31.75 17.31
N GLN A 240 1.96 -31.49 18.33
CA GLN A 240 2.31 -30.73 19.53
C GLN A 240 1.06 -30.57 20.41
N LYS A 241 0.78 -31.61 21.20
CA LYS A 241 0.04 -31.48 22.46
C LYS A 241 1.06 -31.20 23.56
N GLN A 242 1.27 -29.94 23.93
CA GLN A 242 1.50 -29.56 25.33
C GLN A 242 1.68 -28.05 25.51
N CYS A 243 0.77 -27.48 26.30
CA CYS A 243 1.01 -26.57 27.44
C CYS A 243 -0.24 -25.70 27.62
N MET A 244 -1.25 -26.29 28.25
CA MET A 244 -2.38 -25.55 28.81
C MET A 244 -2.12 -25.41 30.31
N ALA A 245 -1.83 -24.20 30.76
CA ALA A 245 -2.35 -23.60 31.99
C ALA A 245 -1.75 -22.20 32.16
N GLU A 246 -2.60 -21.28 32.62
CA GLU A 246 -2.30 -20.02 33.32
C GLU A 246 -2.40 -18.69 32.54
N GLU A 247 -3.28 -17.85 33.10
CA GLU A 247 -3.52 -16.40 32.94
C GLU A 247 -4.72 -15.96 32.07
N GLU A 248 -5.93 -16.17 32.59
CA GLU A 248 -7.21 -15.72 32.01
C GLU A 248 -7.54 -14.23 32.21
N ASN A 249 -6.58 -13.34 32.48
CA ASN A 249 -6.91 -11.90 32.56
C ASN A 249 -5.75 -10.91 32.35
N SER A 250 -4.64 -11.34 31.75
CA SER A 250 -3.58 -10.44 31.31
C SER A 250 -3.61 -10.32 29.78
N PHE A 251 -3.47 -9.10 29.26
CA PHE A 251 -3.28 -8.89 27.83
C PHE A 251 -2.00 -9.61 27.40
N SER A 252 -2.13 -10.72 26.66
CA SER A 252 -0.97 -11.42 26.12
C SER A 252 -0.53 -10.74 24.84
N GLU A 253 0.73 -10.36 24.75
CA GLU A 253 1.28 -9.75 23.54
C GLU A 253 1.37 -10.73 22.36
N ASN A 254 1.18 -12.03 22.63
CA ASN A 254 1.06 -13.09 21.63
C ASN A 254 -0.39 -13.30 21.17
N GLN A 255 -1.35 -12.56 21.72
CA GLN A 255 -2.75 -12.65 21.32
C GLN A 255 -2.90 -12.22 19.85
N PRO A 256 -3.55 -13.04 19.00
CA PRO A 256 -3.81 -12.66 17.62
C PRO A 256 -4.85 -11.53 17.50
N PHE A 257 -4.94 -10.98 16.30
CA PHE A 257 -5.90 -9.92 15.95
C PHE A 257 -5.80 -8.65 16.84
N PRO A 258 -4.62 -8.18 17.27
CA PRO A 258 -4.57 -6.96 18.06
C PRO A 258 -5.18 -5.81 17.25
N SER A 259 -5.84 -4.87 17.93
CA SER A 259 -6.32 -3.68 17.22
C SER A 259 -5.12 -2.82 16.79
N LEU A 260 -5.28 -2.06 15.70
CA LEU A 260 -4.25 -1.12 15.24
C LEU A 260 -3.86 -0.13 16.34
N LYS A 261 -4.84 0.33 17.12
CA LYS A 261 -4.62 1.22 18.25
C LYS A 261 -3.69 0.58 19.29
N MET A 262 -3.94 -0.67 19.65
CA MET A 262 -3.09 -1.40 20.61
C MET A 262 -1.66 -1.52 20.10
N VAL A 263 -1.46 -1.79 18.80
CA VAL A 263 -0.12 -1.85 18.20
C VAL A 263 0.59 -0.49 18.24
N LEU A 264 -0.13 0.60 17.91
CA LEU A 264 0.40 1.97 17.94
C LEU A 264 0.86 2.40 19.34
N GLU A 265 0.10 2.01 20.37
CA GLU A 265 0.36 2.34 21.78
C GLU A 265 1.43 1.43 22.43
N SER A 266 1.55 0.18 22.01
CA SER A 266 2.39 -0.83 22.70
C SER A 266 3.85 -0.87 22.25
N LEU A 267 4.16 -0.40 21.04
CA LEU A 267 5.53 -0.39 20.53
C LEU A 267 6.23 0.95 20.81
N PRO A 268 7.55 0.96 21.01
CA PRO A 268 8.31 2.21 21.17
C PRO A 268 8.18 3.15 19.96
N GLU A 269 8.03 4.47 20.19
CA GLU A 269 7.82 5.50 19.14
C GLU A 269 8.98 5.63 18.12
N ASN A 270 10.16 5.14 18.48
CA ASN A 270 11.34 5.11 17.62
C ASN A 270 11.32 3.98 16.56
N VAL A 271 10.38 3.04 16.64
CA VAL A 271 10.15 2.00 15.63
C VAL A 271 9.19 2.54 14.58
N GLY A 272 9.60 2.58 13.32
CA GLY A 272 8.71 3.00 12.23
C GLY A 272 7.69 1.91 11.89
N PHE A 273 6.51 2.29 11.37
CA PHE A 273 5.53 1.33 10.86
C PHE A 273 5.37 1.41 9.34
N ASN A 274 5.38 0.24 8.68
CA ASN A 274 4.83 0.07 7.35
C ASN A 274 3.44 -0.56 7.52
N ILE A 275 2.37 0.18 7.26
CA ILE A 275 1.00 -0.29 7.49
C ILE A 275 0.41 -0.67 6.13
N GLU A 276 0.30 -1.96 5.84
CA GLU A 276 -0.41 -2.45 4.67
C GLU A 276 -1.93 -2.33 4.91
N ILE A 277 -2.60 -1.52 4.09
CA ILE A 277 -4.06 -1.40 4.09
C ILE A 277 -4.61 -2.49 3.18
N LYS A 278 -5.19 -3.53 3.80
CA LYS A 278 -5.71 -4.70 3.08
C LYS A 278 -7.08 -4.40 2.49
N TRP A 279 -7.15 -4.49 1.16
CA TRP A 279 -8.39 -4.35 0.40
C TRP A 279 -8.56 -5.54 -0.54
N ILE A 280 -9.80 -5.89 -0.85
CA ILE A 280 -10.11 -7.02 -1.73
C ILE A 280 -9.68 -6.70 -3.16
N CYS A 281 -8.89 -7.57 -3.78
CA CYS A 281 -8.56 -7.46 -5.19
C CYS A 281 -9.27 -8.57 -5.98
N GLN A 282 -9.53 -8.30 -7.27
CA GLN A 282 -9.99 -9.31 -8.20
C GLN A 282 -8.81 -9.79 -9.04
N HIS A 283 -8.69 -11.09 -9.23
CA HIS A 283 -7.75 -11.70 -10.17
C HIS A 283 -8.29 -11.63 -11.60
N ARG A 284 -7.40 -11.80 -12.58
CA ARG A 284 -7.72 -11.77 -14.01
C ARG A 284 -8.74 -12.83 -14.43
N ASP A 285 -8.80 -13.95 -13.72
CA ASP A 285 -9.80 -15.01 -13.92
C ASP A 285 -11.19 -14.68 -13.34
N GLY A 286 -11.33 -13.53 -12.66
CA GLY A 286 -12.57 -13.03 -12.07
C GLY A 286 -12.79 -13.45 -10.61
N VAL A 287 -11.91 -14.26 -10.01
CA VAL A 287 -11.98 -14.64 -8.60
C VAL A 287 -11.58 -13.46 -7.72
N TRP A 288 -12.32 -13.24 -6.63
CA TRP A 288 -12.00 -12.21 -5.63
C TRP A 288 -11.24 -12.82 -4.45
N ASP A 289 -10.34 -12.03 -3.87
CA ASP A 289 -9.64 -12.41 -2.64
C ASP A 289 -10.60 -12.80 -1.52
N GLY A 290 -10.27 -13.89 -0.82
CA GLY A 290 -11.12 -14.46 0.23
C GLY A 290 -12.51 -14.91 -0.25
N ASN A 291 -12.73 -15.04 -1.57
CA ASN A 291 -14.02 -15.25 -2.20
C ASN A 291 -15.07 -14.18 -1.83
N LEU A 292 -14.62 -12.95 -1.56
CA LEU A 292 -15.46 -11.83 -1.16
C LEU A 292 -15.88 -11.00 -2.38
N SER A 293 -17.15 -11.07 -2.76
CA SER A 293 -17.70 -10.22 -3.83
C SER A 293 -18.16 -8.84 -3.36
N THR A 294 -18.23 -8.63 -2.03
CA THR A 294 -18.57 -7.35 -1.42
C THR A 294 -17.71 -7.09 -0.18
N TYR A 295 -17.41 -5.82 0.07
CA TYR A 295 -16.64 -5.38 1.22
C TYR A 295 -17.26 -4.12 1.83
N PHE A 296 -16.47 -3.34 2.56
CA PHE A 296 -16.91 -2.08 3.15
C PHE A 296 -17.08 -0.98 2.10
N ASP A 297 -17.71 0.14 2.48
CA ASP A 297 -17.56 1.39 1.73
C ASP A 297 -16.12 1.90 1.88
N MET A 298 -15.45 2.17 0.76
CA MET A 298 -14.01 2.46 0.76
C MET A 298 -13.68 3.78 1.49
N ASN A 299 -14.58 4.77 1.47
CA ASN A 299 -14.39 6.01 2.23
C ASN A 299 -14.49 5.75 3.72
N ALA A 300 -15.57 5.12 4.17
CA ALA A 300 -15.77 4.81 5.59
C ALA A 300 -14.63 3.94 6.14
N PHE A 301 -14.27 2.90 5.40
CA PHE A 301 -13.18 1.98 5.74
C PHE A 301 -11.86 2.72 5.97
N LEU A 302 -11.46 3.52 4.98
CA LEU A 302 -10.18 4.21 5.01
C LEU A 302 -10.17 5.35 6.04
N ASP A 303 -11.28 6.07 6.20
CA ASP A 303 -11.39 7.15 7.18
C ASP A 303 -11.15 6.66 8.61
N ILE A 304 -11.65 5.47 8.96
CA ILE A 304 -11.46 4.86 10.29
C ILE A 304 -9.97 4.52 10.51
N ILE A 305 -9.32 3.89 9.53
CA ILE A 305 -7.91 3.51 9.62
C ILE A 305 -7.04 4.77 9.71
N LEU A 306 -7.23 5.73 8.81
CA LEU A 306 -6.45 6.97 8.79
C LEU A 306 -6.62 7.78 10.08
N LYS A 307 -7.84 7.92 10.61
CA LYS A 307 -8.06 8.59 11.91
C LYS A 307 -7.33 7.89 13.04
N THR A 308 -7.47 6.57 13.13
CA THR A 308 -6.77 5.76 14.14
C THR A 308 -5.26 6.00 14.09
N VAL A 309 -4.67 6.02 12.90
CA VAL A 309 -3.23 6.29 12.74
C VAL A 309 -2.91 7.75 13.10
N LEU A 310 -3.61 8.73 12.53
CA LEU A 310 -3.28 10.15 12.71
C LEU A 310 -3.38 10.60 14.17
N GLU A 311 -4.30 10.03 14.94
CA GLU A 311 -4.55 10.36 16.35
C GLU A 311 -3.60 9.63 17.32
N ASN A 312 -3.19 8.38 17.01
CA ASN A 312 -2.49 7.51 17.98
C ASN A 312 -1.00 7.29 17.65
N SER A 313 -0.46 7.90 16.59
CA SER A 313 0.92 7.64 16.14
C SER A 313 2.00 8.58 16.72
N GLY A 314 1.62 9.66 17.40
CA GLY A 314 2.57 10.67 17.88
C GLY A 314 3.49 11.20 16.77
N LYS A 315 4.81 11.10 16.98
CA LYS A 315 5.91 11.45 16.07
C LYS A 315 6.52 10.22 15.38
N ARG A 316 5.90 9.04 15.51
CA ARG A 316 6.35 7.81 14.85
C ARG A 316 6.46 8.02 13.33
N ARG A 317 7.47 7.41 12.73
CA ARG A 317 7.61 7.35 11.26
C ARG A 317 6.64 6.31 10.73
N ILE A 318 5.78 6.69 9.80
CA ILE A 318 4.80 5.79 9.20
C ILE A 318 4.89 5.90 7.68
N VAL A 319 4.81 4.75 7.03
CA VAL A 319 4.60 4.58 5.60
C VAL A 319 3.39 3.67 5.46
N PHE A 320 2.40 4.05 4.65
CA PHE A 320 1.33 3.14 4.26
C PHE A 320 1.76 2.29 3.06
N SER A 321 1.11 1.16 2.85
CA SER A 321 1.18 0.43 1.60
C SER A 321 -0.15 -0.23 1.25
N SER A 322 -0.39 -0.53 -0.03
CA SER A 322 -1.55 -1.32 -0.47
C SER A 322 -1.35 -1.86 -1.88
N PHE A 323 -1.93 -3.02 -2.19
CA PHE A 323 -2.00 -3.57 -3.55
C PHE A 323 -3.10 -2.92 -4.39
N ASP A 324 -4.06 -2.26 -3.73
CA ASP A 324 -5.18 -1.60 -4.40
C ASP A 324 -4.81 -0.17 -4.80
N ALA A 325 -4.91 0.12 -6.08
CA ALA A 325 -4.55 1.42 -6.64
C ALA A 325 -5.51 2.53 -6.17
N ASP A 326 -6.80 2.24 -5.98
CA ASP A 326 -7.77 3.24 -5.51
C ASP A 326 -7.51 3.60 -4.05
N ILE A 327 -7.19 2.62 -3.19
CA ILE A 327 -6.74 2.86 -1.80
C ILE A 327 -5.50 3.76 -1.80
N CYS A 328 -4.53 3.49 -2.67
CA CYS A 328 -3.32 4.31 -2.75
C CYS A 328 -3.62 5.77 -3.11
N THR A 329 -4.46 5.98 -4.13
CA THR A 329 -4.95 7.30 -4.53
C THR A 329 -5.70 7.97 -3.37
N MET A 330 -6.61 7.26 -2.70
CA MET A 330 -7.40 7.80 -1.60
C MET A 330 -6.56 8.22 -0.41
N VAL A 331 -5.58 7.41 0.02
CA VAL A 331 -4.66 7.78 1.11
C VAL A 331 -3.91 9.06 0.75
N ARG A 332 -3.47 9.18 -0.50
CA ARG A 332 -2.74 10.36 -0.98
C ARG A 332 -3.59 11.63 -0.99
N GLN A 333 -4.88 11.51 -1.28
CA GLN A 333 -5.81 12.64 -1.37
C GLN A 333 -6.42 13.02 -0.01
N LYS A 334 -6.62 12.05 0.89
CA LYS A 334 -7.29 12.27 2.20
C LYS A 334 -6.38 12.87 3.28
N GLN A 335 -5.06 12.71 3.16
CA GLN A 335 -4.10 13.24 4.12
C GLN A 335 -2.75 13.59 3.47
N ASN A 336 -1.98 14.48 4.10
CA ASN A 336 -0.66 14.89 3.59
C ASN A 336 0.51 14.62 4.56
N LYS A 337 0.26 14.01 5.73
CA LYS A 337 1.27 13.73 6.75
C LYS A 337 2.16 12.55 6.39
N TYR A 338 1.60 11.39 6.04
CA TYR A 338 2.35 10.15 5.83
C TYR A 338 2.40 9.75 4.35
N PRO A 339 3.53 9.25 3.84
CA PRO A 339 3.63 8.69 2.50
C PRO A 339 2.91 7.33 2.38
N ILE A 340 2.67 6.91 1.15
CA ILE A 340 2.22 5.57 0.79
C ILE A 340 3.13 4.96 -0.29
N LEU A 341 3.33 3.64 -0.26
CA LEU A 341 3.98 2.84 -1.28
C LEU A 341 2.95 1.96 -1.98
N PHE A 342 2.96 1.90 -3.31
CA PHE A 342 2.09 1.01 -4.06
C PHE A 342 2.71 -0.39 -4.14
N LEU A 343 2.02 -1.40 -3.59
CA LEU A 343 2.46 -2.80 -3.67
C LEU A 343 2.18 -3.35 -5.06
N THR A 344 3.17 -4.05 -5.61
CA THR A 344 3.01 -4.73 -6.90
C THR A 344 3.72 -6.08 -6.88
N GLN A 345 3.04 -7.09 -7.41
CA GLN A 345 3.64 -8.41 -7.67
C GLN A 345 4.43 -8.45 -8.98
N GLY A 346 4.29 -7.41 -9.82
CA GLY A 346 4.86 -7.39 -11.16
C GLY A 346 4.38 -8.59 -11.99
N LYS A 347 5.23 -9.06 -12.89
CA LYS A 347 5.02 -10.38 -13.52
C LYS A 347 5.54 -11.44 -12.57
N SER A 348 4.69 -12.38 -12.18
CA SER A 348 5.03 -13.46 -11.27
C SER A 348 4.51 -14.80 -11.80
N ASP A 349 5.31 -15.85 -11.60
CA ASP A 349 4.89 -17.23 -11.84
C ASP A 349 4.21 -17.84 -10.60
N ILE A 350 4.26 -17.14 -9.45
CA ILE A 350 3.77 -17.58 -8.13
C ILE A 350 2.34 -17.09 -7.87
N TYR A 351 2.05 -15.85 -8.26
CA TYR A 351 0.78 -15.18 -7.97
C TYR A 351 -0.06 -14.97 -9.24
N PRO A 352 -1.39 -15.16 -9.16
CA PRO A 352 -2.29 -14.88 -10.29
C PRO A 352 -2.28 -13.39 -10.62
N GLU A 353 -2.34 -13.05 -11.91
CA GLU A 353 -2.42 -11.66 -12.35
C GLU A 353 -3.65 -10.95 -11.77
N LEU A 354 -3.47 -9.70 -11.35
CA LEU A 354 -4.57 -8.85 -10.88
C LEU A 354 -5.41 -8.31 -12.06
N MET A 355 -6.70 -8.13 -11.84
CA MET A 355 -7.63 -7.59 -12.83
C MET A 355 -7.32 -6.12 -13.15
N ASP A 356 -6.97 -5.32 -12.14
CA ASP A 356 -6.63 -3.90 -12.31
C ASP A 356 -5.35 -3.74 -13.13
N LEU A 357 -5.45 -3.07 -14.28
CA LEU A 357 -4.31 -2.83 -15.17
C LEU A 357 -3.19 -2.03 -14.49
N ARG A 358 -3.52 -1.15 -13.54
CA ARG A 358 -2.55 -0.30 -12.82
C ARG A 358 -1.56 -1.13 -12.00
N SER A 359 -1.89 -2.36 -11.63
CA SER A 359 -1.06 -3.22 -10.77
C SER A 359 -0.35 -4.37 -11.49
N ARG A 360 -0.68 -4.66 -12.77
CA ARG A 360 -0.23 -5.88 -13.49
C ARG A 360 1.26 -6.02 -13.72
N THR A 361 1.98 -4.91 -13.88
CA THR A 361 3.43 -4.95 -14.13
C THR A 361 4.16 -3.88 -13.33
N THR A 362 5.42 -4.14 -12.97
CA THR A 362 6.24 -3.15 -12.26
C THR A 362 6.40 -1.83 -13.03
N PRO A 363 6.62 -1.80 -14.37
CA PRO A 363 6.66 -0.54 -15.12
C PRO A 363 5.35 0.27 -15.08
N ILE A 364 4.20 -0.40 -15.15
CA ILE A 364 2.90 0.28 -15.02
C ILE A 364 2.73 0.80 -13.60
N ALA A 365 3.04 -0.01 -12.58
CA ALA A 365 2.98 0.40 -11.19
C ALA A 365 3.89 1.60 -10.88
N MET A 366 5.10 1.66 -11.45
CA MET A 366 5.98 2.82 -11.36
C MET A 366 5.35 4.07 -11.99
N SER A 367 4.74 3.92 -13.17
CA SER A 367 4.10 5.02 -13.89
C SER A 367 2.88 5.55 -13.13
N PHE A 368 2.06 4.66 -12.57
CA PHE A 368 0.96 4.98 -11.67
C PHE A 368 1.45 5.69 -10.39
N ALA A 369 2.47 5.17 -9.71
CA ALA A 369 2.98 5.77 -8.47
C ALA A 369 3.57 7.18 -8.71
N GLN A 370 4.29 7.36 -9.83
CA GLN A 370 4.79 8.67 -10.24
C GLN A 370 3.63 9.65 -10.49
N PHE A 371 2.60 9.18 -11.17
CA PHE A 371 1.42 9.96 -11.54
C PHE A 371 0.58 10.41 -10.36
N GLU A 372 0.20 9.48 -9.50
CA GLU A 372 -0.60 9.78 -8.31
C GLU A 372 0.21 10.51 -7.24
N ASN A 373 1.48 10.85 -7.53
CA ASN A 373 2.37 11.52 -6.60
C ASN A 373 2.45 10.74 -5.26
N ILE A 374 2.52 9.42 -5.39
CA ILE A 374 2.76 8.44 -4.33
C ILE A 374 4.27 8.38 -4.08
N LEU A 375 4.72 7.99 -2.88
CA LEU A 375 6.15 8.01 -2.53
C LEU A 375 6.97 7.10 -3.44
N GLY A 376 6.43 5.93 -3.74
CA GLY A 376 7.17 4.88 -4.42
C GLY A 376 6.38 3.59 -4.57
N ILE A 377 7.09 2.53 -4.91
CA ILE A 377 6.54 1.18 -5.07
C ILE A 377 7.16 0.21 -4.06
N ASN A 378 6.43 -0.87 -3.76
CA ASN A 378 6.91 -2.00 -2.98
C ASN A 378 6.74 -3.28 -3.82
N ALA A 379 7.80 -3.69 -4.49
CA ALA A 379 7.74 -4.69 -5.55
C ALA A 379 8.15 -6.10 -5.08
N HIS A 380 7.51 -7.12 -5.64
CA HIS A 380 7.88 -8.50 -5.37
C HIS A 380 9.30 -8.81 -5.84
N THR A 381 10.04 -9.52 -5.01
CA THR A 381 11.49 -9.73 -5.19
C THR A 381 11.80 -10.62 -6.40
N GLU A 382 10.96 -11.59 -6.71
CA GLU A 382 11.08 -12.42 -7.92
C GLU A 382 11.26 -11.56 -9.18
N ASP A 383 10.41 -10.53 -9.35
CA ASP A 383 10.43 -9.70 -10.55
C ASP A 383 11.65 -8.75 -10.56
N LEU A 384 12.06 -8.24 -9.40
CA LEU A 384 13.27 -7.40 -9.29
C LEU A 384 14.57 -8.18 -9.52
N LEU A 385 14.64 -9.44 -9.08
CA LEU A 385 15.79 -10.30 -9.34
C LEU A 385 15.87 -10.67 -10.83
N ARG A 386 14.73 -10.87 -11.49
CA ARG A 386 14.63 -11.09 -12.93
C ARG A 386 14.95 -9.83 -13.74
N ASN A 387 14.56 -8.66 -13.24
CA ASN A 387 14.69 -7.37 -13.93
C ASN A 387 15.39 -6.31 -13.04
N PRO A 388 16.70 -6.41 -12.78
CA PRO A 388 17.41 -5.46 -11.91
C PRO A 388 17.34 -4.00 -12.38
N SER A 389 17.14 -3.77 -13.67
CA SER A 389 17.00 -2.42 -14.26
C SER A 389 15.80 -1.64 -13.72
N TYR A 390 14.75 -2.32 -13.24
CA TYR A 390 13.59 -1.64 -12.66
C TYR A 390 13.93 -0.82 -11.42
N VAL A 391 14.96 -1.23 -10.66
CA VAL A 391 15.43 -0.45 -9.49
C VAL A 391 15.99 0.90 -9.93
N GLN A 392 16.73 0.95 -11.04
CA GLN A 392 17.26 2.21 -11.57
C GLN A 392 16.14 3.04 -12.21
N GLU A 393 15.23 2.40 -12.96
CA GLU A 393 14.09 3.09 -13.56
C GLU A 393 13.19 3.77 -12.52
N ALA A 394 12.93 3.10 -11.38
CA ALA A 394 12.18 3.68 -10.27
C ALA A 394 12.88 4.94 -9.72
N LYS A 395 14.20 4.88 -9.55
CA LYS A 395 15.00 6.02 -9.08
C LYS A 395 14.98 7.18 -10.08
N ASP A 396 15.11 6.90 -11.37
CA ASP A 396 15.07 7.90 -12.43
C ASP A 396 13.70 8.60 -12.49
N LYS A 397 12.63 7.89 -12.10
CA LYS A 397 11.28 8.44 -11.90
C LYS A 397 11.08 9.18 -10.57
N GLY A 398 12.11 9.24 -9.72
CA GLY A 398 12.05 9.89 -8.40
C GLY A 398 11.24 9.09 -7.36
N LEU A 399 11.15 7.77 -7.52
CA LEU A 399 10.39 6.88 -6.65
C LEU A 399 11.30 6.18 -5.65
N VAL A 400 10.76 5.98 -4.45
CA VAL A 400 11.31 5.03 -3.47
C VAL A 400 10.94 3.62 -3.90
N ILE A 401 11.83 2.65 -3.73
CA ILE A 401 11.55 1.25 -4.04
C ILE A 401 11.85 0.36 -2.84
N PHE A 402 10.82 -0.29 -2.33
CA PHE A 402 10.95 -1.38 -1.37
C PHE A 402 10.78 -2.72 -2.11
N CYS A 403 11.24 -3.80 -1.49
CA CYS A 403 10.97 -5.13 -1.98
C CYS A 403 10.57 -6.11 -0.87
N TRP A 404 9.73 -7.06 -1.23
CA TRP A 404 9.14 -8.07 -0.36
C TRP A 404 9.06 -9.44 -1.06
N GLY A 405 8.65 -10.47 -0.34
CA GLY A 405 8.49 -11.84 -0.85
C GLY A 405 9.54 -12.80 -0.29
N ASP A 406 9.28 -14.10 -0.39
CA ASP A 406 10.08 -15.13 0.29
C ASP A 406 11.57 -15.12 -0.09
N ASP A 407 11.90 -14.67 -1.30
CA ASP A 407 13.28 -14.56 -1.78
C ASP A 407 14.14 -13.58 -0.96
N THR A 408 13.54 -12.62 -0.24
CA THR A 408 14.27 -11.72 0.66
C THR A 408 14.72 -12.42 1.94
N ASN A 409 14.26 -13.64 2.22
CA ASN A 409 14.72 -14.43 3.35
C ASN A 409 16.14 -15.02 3.13
N ASP A 410 16.61 -15.09 1.89
CA ASP A 410 17.99 -15.48 1.54
C ASP A 410 18.96 -14.28 1.68
N PRO A 411 20.00 -14.37 2.54
CA PRO A 411 21.02 -13.33 2.67
C PRO A 411 21.70 -12.92 1.36
N GLU A 412 21.92 -13.85 0.43
CA GLU A 412 22.59 -13.53 -0.84
C GLU A 412 21.70 -12.70 -1.75
N ASN A 413 20.39 -12.98 -1.78
CA ASN A 413 19.43 -12.16 -2.49
C ASN A 413 19.34 -10.77 -1.86
N ARG A 414 19.30 -10.68 -0.52
CA ARG A 414 19.35 -9.37 0.17
C ARG A 414 20.61 -8.59 -0.23
N ARG A 415 21.77 -9.22 -0.27
CA ARG A 415 23.02 -8.56 -0.70
C ARG A 415 22.91 -7.99 -2.11
N LYS A 416 22.42 -8.78 -3.08
CA LYS A 416 22.19 -8.32 -4.46
C LYS A 416 21.22 -7.15 -4.54
N LEU A 417 20.10 -7.21 -3.82
CA LEU A 417 19.10 -6.13 -3.78
C LEU A 417 19.68 -4.84 -3.18
N LYS A 418 20.52 -4.96 -2.13
CA LYS A 418 21.27 -3.81 -1.58
C LYS A 418 22.23 -3.22 -2.62
N GLU A 419 22.88 -4.05 -3.44
CA GLU A 419 23.77 -3.62 -4.54
C GLU A 419 23.00 -2.95 -5.69
N PHE A 420 21.82 -3.45 -6.05
CA PHE A 420 20.91 -2.77 -6.99
C PHE A 420 20.43 -1.41 -6.42
N GLY A 421 20.43 -1.30 -5.09
CA GLY A 421 20.19 -0.08 -4.34
C GLY A 421 18.72 0.17 -4.07
N VAL A 422 17.98 -0.87 -3.69
CA VAL A 422 16.62 -0.69 -3.14
C VAL A 422 16.65 0.19 -1.88
N ASN A 423 15.54 0.81 -1.50
CA ASN A 423 15.45 1.67 -0.32
C ASN A 423 14.98 0.93 0.94
N GLY A 424 14.28 -0.20 0.78
CA GLY A 424 13.77 -1.00 1.89
C GLY A 424 13.70 -2.48 1.52
N LEU A 425 13.97 -3.34 2.51
CA LEU A 425 13.94 -4.80 2.41
C LEU A 425 12.97 -5.32 3.46
N ILE A 426 11.85 -5.89 3.02
CA ILE A 426 10.87 -6.53 3.88
C ILE A 426 11.15 -8.03 3.88
N TYR A 427 11.45 -8.59 5.05
CA TYR A 427 11.78 -10.01 5.18
C TYR A 427 11.46 -10.57 6.56
N ASP A 428 11.37 -11.89 6.63
CA ASP A 428 11.07 -12.64 7.84
C ASP A 428 12.33 -12.87 8.68
N ARG A 429 12.12 -13.19 9.96
CA ARG A 429 13.15 -13.73 10.87
C ARG A 429 14.43 -12.87 10.91
N ILE A 430 14.29 -11.55 11.06
CA ILE A 430 15.43 -10.64 11.24
C ILE A 430 16.36 -11.14 12.37
N TYR A 431 15.79 -11.69 13.43
CA TYR A 431 16.51 -12.28 14.57
C TYR A 431 17.42 -13.47 14.24
N ASP A 432 17.22 -14.17 13.11
CA ASP A 432 18.12 -15.26 12.70
C ASP A 432 19.48 -14.72 12.22
N TRP A 433 19.53 -13.45 11.80
CA TRP A 433 20.68 -12.84 11.13
C TRP A 433 21.31 -11.69 11.90
N MET A 434 20.51 -11.04 12.75
CA MET A 434 20.91 -9.87 13.52
C MET A 434 20.75 -10.18 15.00
N PRO A 435 21.77 -9.94 15.85
CA PRO A 435 21.59 -9.96 17.30
C PRO A 435 20.70 -8.81 17.75
N GLU A 436 20.29 -8.80 19.03
CA GLU A 436 19.61 -7.64 19.61
C GLU A 436 20.49 -6.39 19.48
N GLN A 437 19.94 -5.36 18.86
CA GLN A 437 20.65 -4.13 18.54
C GLN A 437 19.67 -2.98 18.28
N PRO A 438 20.08 -1.72 18.54
CA PRO A 438 19.25 -0.57 18.21
C PRO A 438 19.06 -0.46 16.69
N ASN A 439 17.89 0.01 16.27
CA ASN A 439 17.64 0.30 14.86
C ASN A 439 18.32 1.60 14.42
N ILE A 440 18.39 1.82 13.10
CA ILE A 440 19.04 2.99 12.52
C ILE A 440 18.48 4.33 13.02
N PHE A 441 17.18 4.41 13.32
CA PHE A 441 16.57 5.65 13.80
C PHE A 441 17.01 6.00 15.23
N GLN A 442 17.17 4.98 16.07
CA GLN A 442 17.73 5.16 17.41
C GLN A 442 19.18 5.63 17.34
N VAL A 443 19.97 5.02 16.46
CA VAL A 443 21.38 5.39 16.26
C VAL A 443 21.50 6.82 15.72
N GLU A 444 20.71 7.20 14.72
CA GLU A 444 20.66 8.59 14.21
C GLU A 444 20.26 9.60 15.29
N GLN A 445 19.25 9.27 16.10
CA GLN A 445 18.81 10.14 17.19
C GLN A 445 19.91 10.30 18.25
N LEU A 446 20.61 9.22 18.58
CA LEU A 446 21.70 9.25 19.56
C LEU A 446 22.90 10.06 19.04
N GLU A 447 23.27 9.89 17.77
CA GLU A 447 24.33 10.70 17.16
C GLU A 447 23.98 12.18 17.13
N ARG A 448 22.72 12.52 16.86
CA ARG A 448 22.23 13.90 16.95
C ARG A 448 22.38 14.45 18.38
N LEU A 449 21.94 13.70 19.38
CA LEU A 449 22.05 14.12 20.79
C LEU A 449 23.50 14.28 21.23
N LYS A 450 24.42 13.42 20.78
CA LYS A 450 25.87 13.57 21.04
C LYS A 450 26.48 14.85 20.46
N ARG A 451 25.93 15.38 19.37
CA ARG A 451 26.35 16.65 18.78
C ARG A 451 25.80 17.85 19.55
N GLU A 452 24.55 17.74 20.01
CA GLU A 452 23.86 18.80 20.76
C GLU A 452 24.31 18.88 22.23
N LEU A 453 24.75 17.76 22.83
CA LEU A 453 25.12 17.65 24.24
C LEU A 453 26.57 17.14 24.41
N PRO A 454 27.53 18.01 24.77
CA PRO A 454 28.94 17.65 24.91
C PRO A 454 29.23 16.52 25.91
N GLU A 455 28.39 16.36 26.93
CA GLU A 455 28.51 15.36 28.00
C GLU A 455 28.33 13.92 27.49
N LEU A 456 27.63 13.73 26.37
CA LEU A 456 27.36 12.41 25.78
C LEU A 456 28.48 11.93 24.83
N LYS A 457 29.51 12.75 24.56
CA LYS A 457 30.59 12.43 23.61
C LYS A 457 31.38 11.17 23.97
N ASN A 458 31.49 10.85 25.26
CA ASN A 458 32.24 9.68 25.74
C ASN A 458 31.42 8.38 25.75
N CYS A 459 30.17 8.40 25.29
CA CYS A 459 29.31 7.22 25.32
C CYS A 459 29.62 6.26 24.15
N LEU A 460 30.02 5.02 24.45
CA LEU A 460 30.49 3.98 23.51
C LEU A 460 29.39 3.31 22.65
N CYS A 461 28.23 3.93 22.49
CA CYS A 461 27.12 3.35 21.74
C CYS A 461 27.42 3.14 20.24
N PRO A 462 26.70 2.21 19.57
CA PRO A 462 26.87 1.93 18.14
C PRO A 462 26.77 3.20 17.29
N THR A 463 27.67 3.35 16.32
CA THR A 463 27.68 4.42 15.30
C THR A 463 27.01 3.97 14.02
N VAL A 464 26.56 4.91 13.17
CA VAL A 464 25.92 4.61 11.88
C VAL A 464 26.80 3.74 10.97
N SER A 465 28.13 3.77 11.15
CA SER A 465 29.09 2.91 10.44
C SER A 465 28.83 1.41 10.63
N HIS A 466 28.14 0.98 11.68
CA HIS A 466 27.75 -0.42 11.85
C HIS A 466 26.73 -0.93 10.82
N PHE A 467 26.00 -0.03 10.15
CA PHE A 467 25.07 -0.39 9.10
C PHE A 467 25.68 -0.27 7.69
N ILE A 468 26.96 0.11 7.58
CA ILE A 468 27.67 0.24 6.30
C ILE A 468 28.42 -1.06 6.02
N PRO A 469 28.17 -1.78 4.90
CA PRO A 469 28.99 -2.92 4.52
C PRO A 469 30.44 -2.49 4.27
N PRO A 470 31.45 -3.32 4.62
CA PRO A 470 32.86 -2.96 4.46
C PRO A 470 33.29 -2.64 3.01
N SER A 471 32.48 -2.97 2.00
CA SER A 471 32.74 -2.68 0.58
C SER A 471 32.45 -1.23 0.16
N PHE A 472 31.78 -0.41 0.98
CA PHE A 472 31.47 0.99 0.65
C PHE A 472 32.49 2.01 1.19
N CYS A 473 33.57 1.55 1.84
CA CYS A 473 34.74 2.38 2.12
C CYS A 473 35.62 2.52 0.87
N MET A 474 35.14 3.24 -0.14
CA MET A 474 36.04 3.96 -1.04
C MET A 474 35.94 5.44 -0.71
N GLU A 475 37.10 6.01 -0.36
CA GLU A 475 37.33 7.40 0.01
C GLU A 475 36.58 8.37 -0.92
N SER A 476 35.49 8.95 -0.43
CA SER A 476 35.01 10.21 -0.97
C SER A 476 35.92 11.30 -0.44
N LYS A 477 36.93 11.68 -1.22
CA LYS A 477 37.52 13.03 -1.13
C LYS A 477 36.41 14.03 -1.48
N ILE A 478 35.59 14.35 -0.48
CA ILE A 478 34.74 15.54 -0.53
C ILE A 478 35.71 16.70 -0.31
N HIS A 479 35.95 17.47 -1.37
CA HIS A 479 36.50 18.81 -1.26
C HIS A 479 35.58 19.61 -0.34
N VAL A 480 36.05 19.82 0.88
CA VAL A 480 35.45 20.76 1.83
C VAL A 480 35.94 22.13 1.40
N ASP A 481 35.13 22.87 0.64
CA ASP A 481 35.27 24.33 0.62
C ASP A 481 34.72 24.85 1.94
N ALA A 482 35.58 24.80 2.94
CA ALA A 482 35.49 25.65 4.11
C ALA A 482 36.08 27.00 3.72
N ASN A 483 35.26 28.04 3.72
CA ASN A 483 35.68 29.38 4.13
C ASN A 483 34.43 30.23 4.39
N GLY A 484 33.98 30.22 5.64
CA GLY A 484 33.40 31.40 6.25
C GLY A 484 34.50 32.06 7.07
N ILE A 485 34.81 33.32 6.79
CA ILE A 485 35.49 34.22 7.73
C ILE A 485 34.82 35.60 7.63
N ASP A 486 34.38 36.06 8.81
CA ASP A 486 33.88 37.40 9.12
C ASP A 486 34.88 38.52 8.82
N ASN A 487 34.33 39.72 8.56
CA ASN A 487 34.81 41.08 8.89
C ASN A 487 36.31 41.45 8.73
N VAL A 488 36.57 42.58 8.05
CA VAL A 488 37.23 43.81 8.58
C VAL A 488 37.49 44.81 7.43
N GLU A 489 37.29 46.08 7.76
CA GLU A 489 37.46 47.34 7.00
C GLU A 489 38.82 47.53 6.29
N ASN A 490 38.80 48.18 5.11
CA ASN A 490 39.50 49.45 4.80
C ASN A 490 39.70 49.63 3.29
N ALA A 491 39.02 50.64 2.72
CA ALA A 491 39.45 51.61 1.69
C ALA A 491 38.23 52.09 0.87
#